data_AF-A0A816A5L0-F1
#
_entry.id   AF-A0A816A5L0-F1
#
_cell.length_a   1.000
_cell.length_b   1.000
_cell.length_c   1.000
_cell.angle_alpha   90.00
_cell.angle_beta   90.00
_cell.angle_gamma   90.00
#
_symmetry.space_group_name_H-M   'P 1'
#
loop_
_entity.id
_entity.type
_entity.pdbx_description
1 polymer ?
#
loop_
_entity_poly.entity_id
_entity_poly.type
_entity_poly.pdbx_seq_one_letter_code
_entity_poly.pdbx_strand_id
1 'polypeptide(L)'
;MTRDEREALSQRICNFYIDSSNNSVKTTSGRPYKTSDEQLDGLAKSVNNRCGLSQRKLGRRFWVHHSTISRTLRKRTSVVIRKRRKAPKMNSKDQENRARKNCGKMYRNLLSGCNVILDDEKYSKLSGNNVGGNAFLFD
;
A
#
# COMPACT_ATOMS: atom_id res chain seq x y z
N MET A 1 -33.25 -41.94 -23.56
CA MET A 1 -31.89 -41.66 -24.05
C MET A 1 -31.49 -42.73 -25.05
N THR A 2 -31.38 -42.36 -26.33
CA THR A 2 -31.06 -43.26 -27.44
C THR A 2 -29.59 -43.70 -27.38
N ARG A 3 -29.21 -44.68 -28.22
CA ARG A 3 -27.82 -45.15 -28.31
C ARG A 3 -26.89 -44.03 -28.78
N ASP A 4 -27.32 -43.27 -29.78
CA ASP A 4 -26.56 -42.17 -30.37
C ASP A 4 -26.31 -41.05 -29.33
N GLU A 5 -27.29 -40.78 -28.47
CA GLU A 5 -27.14 -39.82 -27.36
C GLU A 5 -26.11 -40.29 -26.32
N ARG A 6 -25.99 -41.61 -26.07
CA ARG A 6 -24.97 -42.18 -25.17
C ARG A 6 -23.58 -42.08 -25.78
N GLU A 7 -23.45 -42.41 -27.07
CA GLU A 7 -22.17 -42.35 -27.77
C GLU A 7 -21.66 -40.90 -27.89
N ALA A 8 -22.54 -39.95 -28.20
CA ALA A 8 -22.23 -38.52 -28.22
C ALA A 8 -21.79 -37.99 -26.84
N LEU A 9 -22.47 -38.40 -25.77
CA LEU A 9 -22.09 -38.02 -24.40
C LEU A 9 -20.73 -38.61 -24.02
N SER A 10 -20.48 -39.88 -24.34
CA SER A 10 -19.20 -40.56 -24.07
C SER A 10 -18.05 -39.86 -24.78
N GLN A 11 -18.21 -39.52 -26.07
CA GLN A 11 -17.20 -38.78 -26.83
C GLN A 11 -16.93 -37.40 -26.22
N ARG A 12 -17.98 -36.69 -25.78
CA ARG A 12 -17.84 -35.37 -25.14
C ARG A 12 -17.06 -35.43 -23.83
N ILE A 13 -17.28 -36.46 -23.02
CA ILE A 13 -16.56 -36.68 -21.76
C ILE A 13 -15.08 -37.01 -22.05
N CYS A 14 -14.80 -37.92 -22.98
CA CYS A 14 -13.43 -38.25 -23.36
C CYS A 14 -12.67 -37.02 -23.86
N ASN A 15 -13.28 -36.21 -24.73
CA ASN A 15 -12.70 -34.97 -25.23
C ASN A 15 -12.41 -33.98 -24.09
N PHE A 16 -13.32 -33.84 -23.12
CA PHE A 16 -13.09 -32.99 -21.94
C PHE A 16 -11.86 -33.42 -21.13
N TYR A 17 -11.66 -34.72 -20.90
CA TYR A 17 -10.50 -35.21 -20.15
C TYR A 17 -9.20 -35.04 -20.94
N ILE A 18 -9.20 -35.27 -22.25
CA ILE A 18 -8.05 -35.05 -23.13
C ILE A 18 -7.68 -33.55 -23.14
N ASP A 19 -8.67 -32.66 -23.27
CA ASP A 19 -8.45 -31.21 -23.27
C ASP A 19 -7.98 -30.68 -21.91
N SER A 20 -8.56 -31.18 -20.81
CA SER A 20 -8.19 -30.78 -19.44
C SER A 20 -6.83 -31.32 -19.00
N SER A 21 -6.38 -32.43 -19.60
CA SER A 21 -5.02 -32.97 -19.41
C SER A 21 -3.96 -32.09 -20.08
N ASN A 22 -4.30 -31.47 -21.22
CA ASN A 22 -3.35 -30.73 -22.05
C ASN A 22 -3.40 -29.22 -21.83
N ASN A 23 -4.50 -28.68 -21.30
CA ASN A 23 -4.69 -27.26 -21.05
C ASN A 23 -5.21 -27.02 -19.63
N SER A 24 -4.80 -25.92 -19.00
CA SER A 24 -5.45 -25.48 -17.76
C SER A 24 -6.94 -25.23 -18.04
N VAL A 25 -7.81 -25.88 -17.26
CA VAL A 25 -9.26 -25.74 -17.38
C VAL A 25 -9.60 -24.25 -17.34
N LYS A 26 -10.13 -23.72 -18.45
CA LYS A 26 -10.53 -22.31 -18.54
C LYS A 26 -11.56 -22.04 -17.44
N THR A 27 -11.19 -21.23 -16.46
CA THR A 27 -12.12 -20.82 -15.40
C THR A 27 -13.33 -20.16 -16.05
N THR A 28 -14.53 -20.61 -15.71
CA THR A 28 -15.78 -19.98 -16.15
C THR A 28 -15.76 -18.49 -15.84
N SER A 29 -16.23 -17.66 -16.78
CA SER A 29 -16.27 -16.21 -16.62
C SER A 29 -17.08 -15.83 -15.38
N GLY A 30 -16.39 -15.21 -14.41
CA GLY A 30 -17.04 -14.67 -13.22
C GLY A 30 -17.76 -13.34 -13.49
N ARG A 31 -18.45 -12.83 -12.48
CA ARG A 31 -19.07 -11.49 -12.54
C ARG A 31 -18.00 -10.43 -12.86
N PRO A 32 -18.26 -9.52 -13.82
CA PRO A 32 -17.32 -8.45 -14.13
C PRO A 32 -17.11 -7.53 -12.92
N TYR A 33 -15.91 -6.98 -12.83
CA TYR A 33 -15.59 -6.00 -11.79
C TYR A 33 -16.38 -4.71 -12.00
N LYS A 34 -16.78 -4.07 -10.89
CA LYS A 34 -17.48 -2.77 -10.92
C LYS A 34 -16.57 -1.59 -11.32
N THR A 35 -15.27 -1.80 -11.37
CA THR A 35 -14.27 -0.77 -11.68
C THR A 35 -13.53 -1.13 -12.96
N SER A 36 -13.54 -0.23 -13.94
CA SER A 36 -12.74 -0.34 -15.17
C SER A 36 -11.25 -0.19 -14.88
N ASP A 37 -10.39 -0.59 -15.80
CA ASP A 37 -8.94 -0.51 -15.60
C ASP A 37 -8.45 0.95 -15.55
N GLU A 38 -9.10 1.87 -16.27
CA GLU A 38 -8.84 3.32 -16.15
C GLU A 38 -9.18 3.83 -14.74
N GLN A 39 -10.31 3.39 -14.18
CA GLN A 39 -10.69 3.74 -12.81
C GLN A 39 -9.72 3.15 -11.78
N LEU A 40 -9.13 1.98 -12.05
CA LEU A 40 -8.10 1.39 -11.18
C LEU A 40 -6.83 2.23 -11.17
N ASP A 41 -6.34 2.65 -12.33
CA ASP A 41 -5.15 3.50 -12.42
C ASP A 41 -5.39 4.85 -11.74
N GLY A 42 -6.56 5.46 -11.99
CA GLY A 42 -6.99 6.68 -11.30
C GLY A 42 -7.06 6.51 -9.78
N LEU A 43 -7.56 5.37 -9.30
CA LEU A 43 -7.62 5.03 -7.88
C LEU A 43 -6.22 4.85 -7.29
N ALA A 44 -5.34 4.11 -7.97
CA ALA A 44 -3.96 3.89 -7.54
C ALA A 44 -3.20 5.22 -7.43
N LYS A 45 -3.27 6.08 -8.46
CA LYS A 45 -2.66 7.43 -8.46
C LYS A 45 -3.21 8.34 -7.36
N SER A 46 -4.48 8.18 -7.01
CA SER A 46 -5.11 8.97 -5.96
C SER A 46 -4.63 8.58 -4.56
N VAL A 47 -4.24 7.33 -4.34
CA VAL A 47 -3.84 6.82 -3.01
C VAL A 47 -2.33 6.75 -2.86
N ASN A 48 -1.59 6.43 -3.93
CA ASN A 48 -0.16 6.22 -3.87
C ASN A 48 0.58 7.47 -3.39
N ASN A 49 1.34 7.34 -2.29
CA ASN A 49 2.08 8.42 -1.64
C ASN A 49 1.26 9.66 -1.23
N ARG A 50 -0.07 9.60 -1.26
CA ARG A 50 -0.97 10.69 -0.83
C ARG A 50 -1.53 10.43 0.57
N CYS A 51 -1.98 11.51 1.24
CA CYS A 51 -2.58 11.45 2.57
C CYS A 51 -3.95 12.15 2.61
N GLY A 52 -4.68 11.99 3.72
CA GLY A 52 -5.95 12.71 3.96
C GLY A 52 -7.17 12.16 3.22
N LEU A 53 -7.06 10.99 2.58
CA LEU A 53 -8.13 10.37 1.81
C LEU A 53 -8.72 9.17 2.58
N SER A 54 -10.01 9.25 2.89
CA SER A 54 -10.75 8.11 3.45
C SER A 54 -11.34 7.25 2.32
N GLN A 55 -11.53 5.96 2.60
CA GLN A 55 -12.17 5.04 1.65
C GLN A 55 -13.60 5.48 1.28
N ARG A 56 -14.31 6.16 2.20
CA ARG A 56 -15.63 6.74 1.94
C ARG A 56 -15.56 7.88 0.93
N LYS A 57 -14.58 8.78 1.06
CA LYS A 57 -14.35 9.87 0.08
C LYS A 57 -14.01 9.30 -1.30
N LEU A 58 -13.15 8.29 -1.36
CA LEU A 58 -12.81 7.59 -2.60
C LEU A 58 -14.03 6.89 -3.21
N GLY A 59 -14.84 6.22 -2.39
CA GLY A 59 -16.06 5.55 -2.86
C GLY A 59 -17.03 6.52 -3.55
N ARG A 60 -17.24 7.71 -2.98
CA ARG A 60 -18.04 8.77 -3.61
C ARG A 60 -17.43 9.24 -4.93
N ARG A 61 -16.10 9.43 -4.99
CA ARG A 61 -15.39 9.89 -6.19
C ARG A 61 -15.47 8.90 -7.35
N PHE A 62 -15.36 7.60 -7.05
CA PHE A 62 -15.35 6.52 -8.04
C PHE A 62 -16.71 5.83 -8.18
N TRP A 63 -17.77 6.40 -7.60
CA TRP A 63 -19.15 5.87 -7.68
C TRP A 63 -19.28 4.39 -7.26
N VAL A 64 -18.51 3.98 -6.26
CA VAL A 64 -18.51 2.62 -5.71
C VAL A 64 -18.60 2.63 -4.19
N HIS A 65 -19.13 1.56 -3.61
CA HIS A 65 -19.15 1.41 -2.17
C HIS A 65 -17.71 1.34 -1.60
N HIS A 66 -17.51 1.89 -0.39
CA HIS A 66 -16.18 1.97 0.23
C HIS A 66 -15.50 0.60 0.41
N SER A 67 -16.27 -0.48 0.62
CA SER A 67 -15.74 -1.84 0.72
C SER A 67 -15.16 -2.34 -0.61
N THR A 68 -15.69 -1.89 -1.75
CA THR A 68 -15.12 -2.15 -3.08
C THR A 68 -13.76 -1.49 -3.21
N ILE A 69 -13.60 -0.24 -2.77
CA ILE A 69 -12.30 0.45 -2.77
C ILE A 69 -11.25 -0.34 -1.99
N SER A 70 -11.57 -0.77 -0.77
CA SER A 70 -10.66 -1.55 0.08
C SER A 70 -10.23 -2.85 -0.60
N ARG A 71 -11.20 -3.61 -1.15
CA ARG A 71 -10.92 -4.87 -1.84
C ARG A 71 -10.09 -4.66 -3.11
N THR A 72 -10.42 -3.65 -3.89
CA THR A 72 -9.74 -3.30 -5.13
C THR A 72 -8.29 -2.91 -4.86
N LEU A 73 -8.03 -2.03 -3.89
CA LEU A 73 -6.67 -1.64 -3.50
C LEU A 73 -5.84 -2.83 -3.03
N ARG A 74 -6.45 -3.79 -2.30
CA ARG A 74 -5.72 -4.96 -1.79
C ARG A 74 -5.44 -6.02 -2.87
N LYS A 75 -6.40 -6.25 -3.79
CA LYS A 75 -6.35 -7.39 -4.73
C LYS A 75 -5.89 -7.03 -6.14
N ARG A 76 -6.09 -5.78 -6.57
CA ARG A 76 -5.93 -5.36 -7.96
C ARG A 76 -4.89 -4.25 -8.16
N THR A 77 -4.27 -3.75 -7.10
CA THR A 77 -3.20 -2.74 -7.21
C THR A 77 -1.99 -3.14 -6.37
N SER A 78 -0.83 -2.55 -6.67
CA SER A 78 0.41 -2.71 -5.90
C SER A 78 0.53 -1.72 -4.75
N VAL A 79 -0.51 -0.92 -4.47
CA VAL A 79 -0.46 0.15 -3.47
C VAL A 79 -0.49 -0.44 -2.07
N VAL A 80 0.58 -0.22 -1.31
CA VAL A 80 0.66 -0.64 0.09
C VAL A 80 0.34 0.52 1.01
N ILE A 81 -0.76 0.39 1.76
CA ILE A 81 -1.20 1.38 2.74
C ILE A 81 -0.46 1.13 4.06
N ARG A 82 0.30 2.12 4.53
CA ARG A 82 1.04 2.05 5.80
C ARG A 82 0.74 3.25 6.69
N LYS A 83 0.82 3.07 8.01
CA LYS A 83 0.82 4.19 8.95
C LYS A 83 2.06 5.06 8.69
N ARG A 84 1.89 6.38 8.65
CA ARG A 84 3.02 7.31 8.50
C ARG A 84 3.68 7.50 9.86
N ARG A 85 5.01 7.52 9.88
CA ARG A 85 5.76 7.98 11.05
C ARG A 85 5.64 9.50 11.17
N LYS A 86 5.49 10.00 12.38
CA LYS A 86 5.52 11.44 12.66
C LYS A 86 6.91 11.96 12.31
N ALA A 87 6.97 12.89 11.36
CA ALA A 87 8.20 13.63 11.09
C ALA A 87 8.28 14.82 12.05
N PRO A 88 9.48 15.18 12.54
CA PRO A 88 9.69 16.44 13.26
C PRO A 88 9.20 17.60 12.38
N LYS A 89 8.40 18.49 12.96
CA LYS A 89 7.85 19.62 12.22
C LYS A 89 8.97 20.64 12.03
N MET A 90 9.38 20.88 10.78
CA MET A 90 10.18 22.06 10.46
C MET A 90 9.22 23.24 10.36
N ASN A 91 9.43 24.26 11.20
CA ASN A 91 8.56 25.43 11.25
C ASN A 91 8.76 26.32 10.00
N SER A 92 9.99 26.29 9.48
CA SER A 92 10.56 26.97 8.32
C SER A 92 10.72 26.22 6.97
N LYS A 93 10.32 26.77 5.81
CA LYS A 93 10.94 26.34 4.52
C LYS A 93 12.45 26.64 4.53
N ASP A 94 12.85 27.74 5.16
CA ASP A 94 14.26 28.10 5.31
C ASP A 94 15.00 27.22 6.30
N GLN A 95 14.31 26.72 7.33
CA GLN A 95 14.88 25.70 8.21
C GLN A 95 15.17 24.40 7.44
N GLU A 96 14.24 23.96 6.59
CA GLU A 96 14.44 22.80 5.72
C GLU A 96 15.66 22.99 4.80
N ASN A 97 15.75 24.14 4.14
CA ASN A 97 16.85 24.47 3.24
C ASN A 97 18.20 24.55 3.97
N ARG A 98 18.23 25.14 5.17
CA ARG A 98 19.45 25.20 6.00
C ARG A 98 19.90 23.81 6.43
N ALA A 99 18.98 22.97 6.90
CA ALA A 99 19.29 21.59 7.27
C ALA A 99 19.92 20.83 6.09
N ARG A 100 19.30 20.87 4.90
CA ARG A 100 19.83 20.20 3.71
C ARG A 100 21.22 20.69 3.31
N LYS A 101 21.45 22.01 3.29
CA LYS A 101 22.76 22.60 2.96
C LYS A 101 23.83 22.21 3.99
N ASN A 102 23.51 22.28 5.27
CA ASN A 102 24.45 21.97 6.35
C ASN A 102 24.77 20.48 6.41
N CYS A 103 23.79 19.59 6.22
CA CYS A 103 24.02 18.15 6.09
C CYS A 103 24.99 17.85 4.93
N GLY A 104 24.80 18.49 3.77
CA GLY A 104 25.71 18.31 2.63
C GLY A 104 27.14 18.81 2.90
N LYS A 105 27.30 19.92 3.63
CA LYS A 105 28.62 20.40 4.06
C LYS A 105 29.29 19.42 5.04
N MET A 106 28.54 18.97 6.05
CA MET A 106 29.03 18.02 7.05
C MET A 106 29.46 16.70 6.41
N TYR A 107 28.66 16.18 5.47
CA TYR A 107 28.99 14.97 4.71
C TYR A 107 30.31 15.11 3.94
N ARG A 108 30.54 16.23 3.25
CA ARG A 108 31.80 16.48 2.54
C ARG A 108 33.00 16.54 3.48
N ASN A 109 32.85 17.20 4.63
CA ASN A 109 33.91 17.28 5.63
C ASN A 109 34.25 15.90 6.23
N LEU A 110 33.24 15.06 6.45
CA LEU A 110 33.43 13.67 6.88
C LEU A 110 34.20 12.86 5.83
N LEU A 111 33.86 13.00 4.54
CA LEU A 111 34.58 12.34 3.45
C LEU A 111 36.04 12.81 3.31
N SER A 112 36.34 14.07 3.65
CA SER A 112 37.70 14.60 3.65
C SER A 112 38.54 14.17 4.86
N GLY A 113 38.03 13.29 5.71
CA GLY A 113 38.75 12.73 6.86
C GLY A 113 38.60 13.50 8.17
N CYS A 114 37.64 14.44 8.26
CA CYS A 114 37.32 15.04 9.56
C CYS A 114 36.57 14.05 10.45
N ASN A 115 36.96 13.99 11.72
CA ASN A 115 36.20 13.26 12.74
C ASN A 115 35.07 14.14 13.29
N VAL A 116 33.89 13.56 13.45
CA VAL A 116 32.74 14.23 14.08
C VAL A 116 32.42 13.50 15.38
N ILE A 117 32.44 14.25 16.47
CA ILE A 117 31.99 13.80 17.78
C ILE A 117 30.61 14.43 18.00
N LEU A 118 29.59 13.60 18.23
CA LEU A 118 28.22 14.03 18.50
C LEU A 118 27.90 13.73 19.97
N ASP A 119 27.26 14.69 20.63
CA ASP A 119 26.68 14.53 21.95
C ASP A 119 25.24 15.05 21.92
N ASP A 120 24.34 14.40 22.64
CA ASP A 120 22.94 14.80 22.75
C ASP A 120 22.45 14.54 24.17
N GLU A 121 21.97 15.60 24.83
CA GLU A 121 21.42 15.50 26.17
C GLU A 121 19.98 14.96 26.10
N LYS A 122 19.81 13.69 26.43
CA LYS A 122 18.47 13.09 26.52
C LYS A 122 17.91 13.22 27.93
N TYR A 123 16.88 14.06 28.08
CA TYR A 123 16.08 14.09 29.32
C TYR A 123 15.39 12.75 29.56
N SER A 124 15.92 11.97 30.50
CA SER A 124 15.28 10.75 30.98
C SER A 124 14.26 11.13 32.04
N LYS A 125 12.99 10.82 31.81
CA LYS A 125 11.95 10.99 32.82
C LYS A 125 12.02 9.81 33.79
N LEU A 126 11.95 10.09 35.10
CA LEU A 126 11.90 9.05 36.14
C LEU A 126 10.64 8.19 35.95
N SER A 127 10.77 6.87 36.01
CA SER A 127 9.62 5.96 35.94
C SER A 127 8.72 6.18 37.15
N GLY A 128 7.47 6.61 36.92
CA GLY A 128 6.48 6.77 37.97
C GLY A 128 5.35 7.70 37.56
N ASN A 129 4.12 7.33 37.93
CA ASN A 129 2.91 8.12 37.69
C ASN A 129 2.79 9.35 38.62
N ASN A 130 3.75 9.52 39.53
CA ASN A 130 3.71 10.55 40.58
C ASN A 130 4.22 11.92 40.13
N VAL A 131 4.73 12.05 38.90
CA VAL A 131 5.19 13.32 38.34
C VAL A 131 4.37 13.65 37.10
N GLY A 132 3.58 14.73 37.18
CA GLY A 132 2.75 15.20 36.07
C GLY A 132 3.59 15.49 34.82
N GLY A 133 3.23 14.87 33.69
CA GLY A 133 3.91 15.06 32.40
C GLY A 133 4.72 13.85 31.88
N ASN A 134 4.72 12.71 32.59
CA ASN A 134 5.48 11.50 32.22
C ASN A 134 4.89 10.63 31.09
N ALA A 135 3.72 10.96 30.53
CA ALA A 135 2.98 10.05 29.64
C ALA A 135 3.40 10.04 28.14
N PHE A 136 4.27 10.94 27.67
CA PHE A 136 4.33 11.25 26.22
C PHE A 136 5.54 10.72 25.43
N LEU A 137 6.37 9.83 25.99
CA LEU A 137 7.62 9.40 25.32
C LEU A 137 7.55 8.04 24.60
N PHE A 138 6.40 7.36 24.64
CA PHE A 138 6.18 6.11 23.93
C PHE A 138 4.87 6.19 23.11
N ASP A 139 4.94 6.76 21.91
CA ASP A 139 3.95 6.58 20.82
C ASP A 139 4.55 6.89 19.44
#